data_AF-G3NFV9-F1
#
_entry.id   AF-G3NFV9-F1
#
_cell.length_a   1.000
_cell.length_b   1.000
_cell.length_c   1.000
_cell.angle_alpha   90.00
_cell.angle_beta   90.00
_cell.angle_gamma   90.00
#
_symmetry.space_group_name_H-M   'P 1'
#
loop_
_entity.id
_entity.type
_entity.pdbx_description
1 polymer ?
#
loop_
_entity_poly.entity_id
_entity_poly.type
_entity_poly.pdbx_seq_one_letter_code
_entity_poly.pdbx_strand_id
1 'polypeptide(L)'
;IQERLQKRHQARAEDAERRKEAKDSKSVVEEKGEYFSSSFNAERASIEEVLSGCSGADRAAVTQRLEEATAKTVQLQKFLNDSMLFLTQYELRQAQAALLKLQSSIAEAREQAVPRKKFAFRARTKATDKVSETPSPAADARADSGVAKVDGAAESEQCSFSHMDNASLTKTAADVQKRDVLLSHLTNCKVRLFGSPSTLHLKHIDGCEILCGPVSSSVFVDHCRNSTLAVPCQQLRTHNTTDTRVYLQVTSRAIIEDCHGVSFAPFSWSYPTLEEDFEVSGLDRDRNNWSQVDDFNWLAAGTHSPNWTVIPEADRKTTWD
;
A
#
# COMPACT_ATOMS: atom_id res chain seq x y z
N ILE A 1 -27.65 -28.50 42.42
CA ILE A 1 -26.19 -28.72 42.64
C ILE A 1 -25.47 -29.01 41.33
N GLN A 2 -26.02 -29.88 40.49
CA GLN A 2 -25.46 -30.28 39.18
C GLN A 2 -25.28 -29.12 38.20
N GLU A 3 -26.26 -28.22 38.05
CA GLU A 3 -26.13 -27.01 37.22
C GLU A 3 -25.01 -26.06 37.68
N ARG A 4 -24.80 -25.92 39.00
CA ARG A 4 -23.71 -25.07 39.53
C ARG A 4 -22.33 -25.66 39.21
N LEU A 5 -22.22 -26.98 39.20
CA LEU A 5 -21.00 -27.71 38.83
C LEU A 5 -20.72 -27.60 37.32
N GLN A 6 -21.75 -27.74 36.48
CA GLN A 6 -21.63 -27.55 35.03
C GLN A 6 -21.22 -26.12 34.66
N LYS A 7 -21.84 -25.10 35.28
CA LYS A 7 -21.44 -23.69 35.08
C LYS A 7 -19.98 -23.43 35.48
N ARG A 8 -19.49 -24.02 36.57
CA ARG A 8 -18.07 -23.90 36.97
C ARG A 8 -17.11 -24.60 36.02
N HIS A 9 -17.51 -25.73 35.43
CA HIS A 9 -16.69 -26.45 34.45
C HIS A 9 -16.61 -25.67 33.12
N GLN A 10 -17.74 -25.11 32.68
CA GLN A 10 -17.82 -24.28 31.48
C GLN A 10 -16.97 -23.00 31.62
N ALA A 11 -17.08 -22.29 32.75
CA ALA A 11 -16.27 -21.10 33.01
C ALA A 11 -14.76 -21.38 33.06
N ARG A 12 -14.34 -22.58 33.50
CA ARG A 12 -12.91 -22.98 33.47
C ARG A 12 -12.43 -23.31 32.07
N ALA A 13 -13.29 -23.92 31.24
CA ALA A 13 -12.97 -24.19 29.85
C ALA A 13 -12.82 -22.88 29.05
N GLU A 14 -13.75 -21.94 29.24
CA GLU A 14 -13.71 -20.62 28.62
C GLU A 14 -12.46 -19.80 29.03
N ASP A 15 -12.05 -19.84 30.31
CA ASP A 15 -10.82 -19.14 30.75
C ASP A 15 -9.54 -19.78 30.17
N ALA A 16 -9.53 -21.11 30.02
CA ALA A 16 -8.41 -21.82 29.41
C ALA A 16 -8.29 -21.53 27.90
N GLU A 17 -9.43 -21.45 27.21
CA GLU A 17 -9.50 -21.08 25.79
C GLU A 17 -9.03 -19.64 25.56
N ARG A 18 -9.51 -18.69 26.37
CA ARG A 18 -9.05 -17.28 26.34
C ARG A 18 -7.54 -17.13 26.53
N ARG A 19 -6.94 -17.89 27.47
CA ARG A 19 -5.49 -17.85 27.69
C ARG A 19 -4.71 -18.42 26.52
N LYS A 20 -5.26 -19.43 25.85
CA LYS A 20 -4.64 -20.01 24.65
C LYS A 20 -4.68 -19.01 23.49
N GLU A 21 -5.84 -18.41 23.23
CA GLU A 21 -6.01 -17.39 22.19
C GLU A 21 -5.11 -16.16 22.39
N ALA A 22 -4.98 -15.69 23.63
CA ALA A 22 -4.10 -14.57 23.96
C ALA A 22 -2.61 -14.90 23.74
N LYS A 23 -2.21 -16.14 24.05
CA LYS A 23 -0.84 -16.62 23.81
C LYS A 23 -0.55 -16.76 22.32
N ASP A 24 -1.49 -17.33 21.56
CA ASP A 24 -1.38 -17.51 20.11
C ASP A 24 -1.36 -16.15 19.38
N SER A 25 -2.14 -15.17 19.86
CA SER A 25 -2.12 -13.80 19.33
C SER A 25 -0.77 -13.11 19.55
N LYS A 26 -0.17 -13.29 20.73
CA LYS A 26 1.14 -12.71 21.03
C LYS A 26 2.26 -13.34 20.21
N SER A 27 2.27 -14.66 20.04
CA SER A 27 3.28 -15.34 19.22
C SER A 27 3.22 -14.91 17.75
N VAL A 28 2.02 -14.67 17.22
CA VAL A 28 1.84 -14.18 15.84
C VAL A 28 2.40 -12.77 15.65
N VAL A 29 2.36 -11.89 16.66
CA VAL A 29 2.98 -10.56 16.58
C VAL A 29 4.50 -10.66 16.62
N GLU A 30 5.05 -11.51 17.48
CA GLU A 30 6.50 -11.72 17.60
C GLU A 30 7.08 -12.34 16.30
N GLU A 31 6.44 -13.36 15.74
CA GLU A 31 6.86 -13.97 14.46
C GLU A 31 6.85 -12.97 13.28
N LYS A 32 5.89 -12.03 13.26
CA LYS A 32 5.81 -10.99 12.24
C LYS A 32 6.94 -9.97 12.33
N GLY A 33 7.34 -9.58 13.55
CA GLY A 33 8.48 -8.69 13.78
C GLY A 33 9.81 -9.33 13.37
N GLU A 34 10.01 -10.60 13.73
CA GLU A 34 11.21 -11.37 13.33
C GLU A 34 11.30 -11.54 11.81
N TYR A 35 10.19 -11.89 11.16
CA TYR A 35 10.12 -12.01 9.71
C TYR A 35 10.45 -10.69 9.00
N PHE A 36 9.89 -9.58 9.49
CA PHE A 36 10.21 -8.26 8.97
C PHE A 36 11.70 -7.95 9.13
N SER A 37 12.25 -8.12 10.33
CA SER A 37 13.66 -7.81 10.61
C SER A 37 14.60 -8.63 9.74
N SER A 38 14.33 -9.93 9.59
CA SER A 38 15.11 -10.81 8.71
C SER A 38 15.05 -10.36 7.25
N SER A 39 13.84 -10.18 6.70
CA SER A 39 13.64 -9.79 5.30
C SER A 39 14.22 -8.41 4.99
N PHE A 40 13.99 -7.44 5.88
CA PHE A 40 14.51 -6.07 5.74
C PHE A 40 16.03 -6.04 5.75
N ASN A 41 16.67 -6.76 6.68
CA ASN A 41 18.12 -6.80 6.77
C ASN A 41 18.76 -7.57 5.60
N ALA A 42 18.12 -8.62 5.10
CA ALA A 42 18.58 -9.34 3.92
C ALA A 42 18.56 -8.46 2.66
N GLU A 43 17.45 -7.77 2.41
CA GLU A 43 17.34 -6.86 1.26
C GLU A 43 18.30 -5.67 1.39
N ARG A 44 18.41 -5.10 2.60
CA ARG A 44 19.41 -4.08 2.90
C ARG A 44 20.83 -4.55 2.58
N ALA A 45 21.21 -5.76 3.02
CA ALA A 45 22.53 -6.32 2.74
C ALA A 45 22.76 -6.49 1.23
N SER A 46 21.74 -6.91 0.48
CA SER A 46 21.81 -6.99 -0.99
C SER A 46 22.07 -5.63 -1.64
N ILE A 47 21.42 -4.55 -1.16
CA ILE A 47 21.65 -3.19 -1.65
C ILE A 47 23.09 -2.72 -1.30
N GLU A 48 23.54 -2.98 -0.08
CA GLU A 48 24.91 -2.65 0.35
C GLU A 48 25.96 -3.41 -0.50
N GLU A 49 25.69 -4.66 -0.87
CA GLU A 49 26.54 -5.45 -1.77
C GLU A 49 26.61 -4.85 -3.18
N VAL A 50 25.46 -4.48 -3.78
CA VAL A 50 25.39 -3.80 -5.08
C VAL A 50 26.20 -2.50 -5.06
N LEU A 51 26.09 -1.72 -3.97
CA LEU A 51 26.85 -0.48 -3.77
C LEU A 51 28.35 -0.73 -3.61
N SER A 52 28.76 -1.78 -2.90
CA SER A 52 30.18 -2.15 -2.78
C SER A 52 30.79 -2.51 -4.14
N GLY A 53 30.01 -3.16 -5.00
CA GLY A 53 30.36 -3.50 -6.37
C GLY A 53 30.51 -2.31 -7.32
N CYS A 54 30.14 -1.09 -6.90
CA CYS A 54 30.43 0.14 -7.66
C CYS A 54 31.91 0.55 -7.57
N SER A 55 32.67 0.03 -6.59
CA SER A 55 34.09 0.34 -6.43
C SER A 55 34.94 -0.41 -7.46
N GLY A 56 35.55 0.31 -8.41
CA GLY A 56 36.50 -0.26 -9.39
C GLY A 56 35.87 -0.78 -10.69
N ALA A 57 34.58 -0.55 -10.92
CA ALA A 57 33.90 -0.91 -12.16
C ALA A 57 33.92 0.21 -13.21
N ASP A 58 33.63 -0.13 -14.46
CA ASP A 58 33.49 0.87 -15.52
C ASP A 58 32.26 1.77 -15.30
N ARG A 59 32.27 2.95 -15.94
CA ARG A 59 31.26 3.98 -15.71
C ARG A 59 29.84 3.57 -16.10
N ALA A 60 29.69 2.67 -17.08
CA ALA A 60 28.39 2.18 -17.52
C ALA A 60 27.82 1.19 -16.49
N ALA A 61 28.65 0.25 -16.03
CA ALA A 61 28.32 -0.71 -14.98
C ALA A 61 28.00 -0.02 -13.64
N VAL A 62 28.74 1.04 -13.28
CA VAL A 62 28.44 1.84 -12.08
C VAL A 62 27.06 2.51 -12.21
N THR A 63 26.74 3.08 -13.38
CA THR A 63 25.42 3.71 -13.60
C THR A 63 24.29 2.69 -13.49
N GLN A 64 24.45 1.52 -14.11
CA GLN A 64 23.47 0.43 -14.05
C GLN A 64 23.27 -0.09 -12.61
N ARG A 65 24.35 -0.31 -11.86
CA ARG A 65 24.26 -0.73 -10.45
C ARG A 65 23.61 0.32 -9.55
N LEU A 66 23.84 1.60 -9.81
CA LEU A 66 23.18 2.69 -9.07
C LEU A 66 21.69 2.76 -9.38
N GLU A 67 21.27 2.50 -10.61
CA GLU A 67 19.85 2.37 -10.97
C GLU A 67 19.21 1.17 -10.26
N GLU A 68 19.87 0.00 -10.27
CA GLU A 68 19.42 -1.19 -9.55
C GLU A 68 19.28 -0.94 -8.04
N ALA A 69 20.32 -0.38 -7.40
CA ALA A 69 20.30 -0.05 -5.97
C ALA A 69 19.18 0.96 -5.64
N THR A 70 18.89 1.89 -6.54
CA THR A 70 17.79 2.85 -6.37
C THR A 70 16.44 2.14 -6.44
N ALA A 71 16.23 1.25 -7.42
CA ALA A 71 15.00 0.49 -7.56
C ALA A 71 14.75 -0.41 -6.34
N LYS A 72 15.77 -1.13 -5.87
CA LYS A 72 15.68 -1.95 -4.65
C LYS A 72 15.42 -1.11 -3.40
N THR A 73 16.01 0.08 -3.27
CA THR A 73 15.73 0.98 -2.14
C THR A 73 14.27 1.45 -2.14
N VAL A 74 13.67 1.70 -3.31
CA VAL A 74 12.23 2.02 -3.41
C VAL A 74 11.37 0.83 -3.02
N GLN A 75 11.72 -0.38 -3.43
CA GLN A 75 11.02 -1.61 -3.02
C GLN A 75 11.13 -1.84 -1.50
N LEU A 76 12.30 -1.63 -0.91
CA LEU A 76 12.53 -1.74 0.53
C LEU A 76 11.72 -0.69 1.32
N GLN A 77 11.59 0.53 0.79
CA GLN A 77 10.72 1.57 1.36
C GLN A 77 9.23 1.17 1.30
N LYS A 78 8.78 0.55 0.19
CA LYS A 78 7.42 -0.01 0.08
C LYS A 78 7.20 -1.11 1.11
N PHE A 79 8.14 -2.05 1.23
CA PHE A 79 8.09 -3.13 2.21
C PHE A 79 8.01 -2.61 3.66
N LEU A 80 8.78 -1.57 4.00
CA LEU A 80 8.67 -0.89 5.29
C LEU A 80 7.28 -0.31 5.51
N ASN A 81 6.75 0.40 4.51
CA ASN A 81 5.43 1.04 4.60
C ASN A 81 4.32 0.01 4.80
N ASP A 82 4.39 -1.12 4.09
CA ASP A 82 3.43 -2.23 4.19
C ASP A 82 3.48 -2.92 5.56
N SER A 83 4.65 -2.86 6.22
CA SER A 83 4.94 -3.51 7.50
C SER A 83 4.78 -2.62 8.73
N MET A 84 4.58 -1.29 8.58
CA MET A 84 4.61 -0.33 9.69
C MET A 84 3.73 -0.69 10.88
N LEU A 85 2.59 -1.35 10.63
CA LEU A 85 1.60 -1.72 11.65
C LEU A 85 2.04 -2.90 12.54
N PHE A 86 3.09 -3.62 12.16
CA PHE A 86 3.63 -4.76 12.92
C PHE A 86 4.94 -4.42 13.62
N LEU A 87 5.43 -3.19 13.45
CA LEU A 87 6.70 -2.75 14.00
C LEU A 87 6.49 -1.96 15.27
N THR A 88 7.35 -2.21 16.24
CA THR A 88 7.52 -1.30 17.36
C THR A 88 8.06 0.04 16.86
N GLN A 89 7.82 1.12 17.62
CA GLN A 89 8.40 2.43 17.30
C GLN A 89 9.93 2.39 17.19
N TYR A 90 10.58 1.46 17.90
CA TYR A 90 12.03 1.26 17.84
C TYR A 90 12.45 0.69 16.48
N GLU A 91 11.82 -0.40 16.04
CA GLU A 91 12.10 -1.04 14.74
C GLU A 91 11.79 -0.12 13.57
N LEU A 92 10.68 0.61 13.63
CA LEU A 92 10.31 1.59 12.61
C LEU A 92 11.39 2.67 12.46
N ARG A 93 11.86 3.26 13.56
CA ARG A 93 12.94 4.26 13.54
C ARG A 93 14.24 3.67 13.00
N GLN A 94 14.59 2.44 13.40
CA GLN A 94 15.79 1.77 12.93
C GLN A 94 15.76 1.52 11.42
N ALA A 95 14.64 1.04 10.89
CA ALA A 95 14.44 0.81 9.46
C ALA A 95 14.45 2.11 8.64
N GLN A 96 13.78 3.16 9.12
CA GLN A 96 13.81 4.49 8.48
C GLN A 96 15.23 5.07 8.44
N ALA A 97 15.98 4.98 9.54
CA ALA A 97 17.37 5.43 9.59
C ALA A 97 18.27 4.66 8.61
N ALA A 98 18.05 3.34 8.48
CA ALA A 98 18.77 2.52 7.51
C ALA A 98 18.48 2.93 6.05
N LEU A 99 17.22 3.21 5.71
CA LEU A 99 16.84 3.68 4.37
C LEU A 99 17.46 5.03 4.02
N LEU A 100 17.45 5.99 4.95
CA LEU A 100 18.12 7.29 4.76
C LEU A 100 19.62 7.13 4.53
N LYS A 101 20.26 6.20 5.24
CA LYS A 101 21.67 5.88 5.04
C LYS A 101 21.93 5.31 3.63
N LEU A 102 21.11 4.36 3.16
CA LEU A 102 21.22 3.80 1.81
C LEU A 102 21.06 4.87 0.73
N GLN A 103 20.05 5.75 0.87
CA GLN A 103 19.82 6.86 -0.05
C GLN A 103 21.01 7.83 -0.11
N SER A 104 21.61 8.13 1.05
CA SER A 104 22.80 8.98 1.13
C SER A 104 24.00 8.32 0.44
N SER A 105 24.24 7.03 0.66
CA SER A 105 25.32 6.28 0.00
C SER A 105 25.13 6.18 -1.52
N ILE A 106 23.89 6.00 -2.00
CA ILE A 106 23.59 6.05 -3.44
C ILE A 106 23.90 7.43 -4.02
N ALA A 107 23.53 8.51 -3.32
CA ALA A 107 23.79 9.88 -3.77
C ALA A 107 25.29 10.20 -3.85
N GLU A 108 26.06 9.82 -2.83
CA GLU A 108 27.52 9.97 -2.82
C GLU A 108 28.18 9.18 -3.96
N ALA A 109 27.77 7.93 -4.17
CA ALA A 109 28.29 7.10 -5.25
C ALA A 109 27.94 7.66 -6.64
N ARG A 110 26.75 8.24 -6.81
CA ARG A 110 26.37 8.97 -8.04
C ARG A 110 27.25 10.19 -8.27
N GLU A 111 27.56 10.96 -7.23
CA GLU A 111 28.43 12.13 -7.35
C GLU A 111 29.88 11.75 -7.70
N GLN A 112 30.38 10.63 -7.19
CA GLN A 112 31.70 10.10 -7.56
C GLN A 112 31.74 9.55 -8.99
N ALA A 113 30.65 8.92 -9.47
CA ALA A 113 30.54 8.32 -10.80
C ALA A 113 30.35 9.35 -11.94
N VAL A 114 29.85 10.56 -11.60
CA VAL A 114 29.73 11.69 -12.52
C VAL A 114 30.82 12.70 -12.19
N PRO A 115 31.99 12.69 -12.89
CA PRO A 115 32.95 13.74 -12.72
C PRO A 115 32.26 15.04 -13.10
N ARG A 116 32.03 15.92 -12.13
CA ARG A 116 31.62 17.30 -12.42
C ARG A 116 32.66 17.82 -13.39
N LYS A 117 32.26 18.06 -14.65
CA LYS A 117 33.06 18.86 -15.57
C LYS A 117 33.14 20.24 -14.92
N LYS A 118 34.17 20.45 -14.08
CA LYS A 118 34.62 21.79 -13.74
C LYS A 118 35.06 22.37 -15.07
N PHE A 119 34.21 23.19 -15.66
CA PHE A 119 34.58 24.15 -16.69
C PHE A 119 35.70 25.00 -16.07
N ALA A 120 36.94 24.53 -16.20
CA ALA A 120 38.12 25.29 -15.86
C ALA A 120 38.34 26.24 -17.04
N PHE A 121 37.80 27.45 -16.93
CA PHE A 121 38.25 28.56 -17.75
C PHE A 121 39.75 28.74 -17.49
N ARG A 122 40.60 28.30 -18.43
CA ARG A 122 42.03 28.64 -18.44
C ARG A 122 42.14 30.14 -18.73
N ALA A 123 42.29 30.94 -17.69
CA ALA A 123 42.74 32.33 -17.83
C ALA A 123 44.23 32.32 -18.22
N ARG A 124 44.54 32.71 -19.46
CA ARG A 124 45.90 33.03 -19.89
C ARG A 124 46.10 34.54 -19.69
N THR A 125 47.04 34.87 -18.81
CA THR A 125 47.52 36.22 -18.53
C THR A 125 48.00 36.97 -19.77
N LYS A 126 47.56 38.22 -19.95
CA LYS A 126 48.46 39.32 -20.38
C LYS A 126 47.91 40.68 -19.93
N ALA A 127 48.82 41.44 -19.33
CA ALA A 127 48.64 42.73 -18.66
C ALA A 127 48.21 43.88 -19.59
N THR A 128 47.49 44.88 -19.08
CA THR A 128 48.04 46.18 -18.64
C THR A 128 46.92 47.19 -18.29
N ASP A 129 47.06 47.76 -17.09
CA ASP A 129 46.86 49.16 -16.67
C ASP A 129 45.49 49.89 -16.59
N LYS A 130 45.24 50.32 -15.33
CA LYS A 130 44.64 51.57 -14.79
C LYS A 130 43.11 51.79 -14.95
N VAL A 131 42.35 52.35 -13.99
CA VAL A 131 42.49 52.89 -12.61
C VAL A 131 41.04 53.18 -12.11
N SER A 132 40.80 53.08 -10.78
CA SER A 132 39.69 53.65 -9.96
C SER A 132 38.23 53.21 -10.27
N GLU A 133 37.28 53.06 -9.35
CA GLU A 133 37.09 53.34 -7.92
C GLU A 133 35.82 52.56 -7.48
N THR A 134 35.75 52.07 -6.24
CA THR A 134 34.52 51.59 -5.55
C THR A 134 33.78 52.77 -4.88
N PRO A 135 32.50 52.68 -4.43
CA PRO A 135 31.81 51.48 -3.95
C PRO A 135 30.32 51.29 -4.40
N SER A 136 29.85 50.05 -4.19
CA SER A 136 28.44 49.61 -4.26
C SER A 136 27.58 50.28 -3.17
N PRO A 137 26.23 50.38 -3.30
CA PRO A 137 25.39 49.22 -2.96
C PRO A 137 24.07 49.06 -3.75
N ALA A 138 23.55 47.82 -3.66
CA ALA A 138 22.14 47.43 -3.58
C ALA A 138 21.25 47.31 -4.85
N ALA A 139 20.82 46.06 -5.04
CA ALA A 139 19.43 45.60 -5.17
C ALA A 139 18.64 45.80 -6.48
N ASP A 140 18.28 44.63 -7.02
CA ASP A 140 16.99 44.23 -7.59
C ASP A 140 16.52 44.86 -8.90
N ALA A 141 16.86 44.16 -9.99
CA ALA A 141 16.15 44.21 -11.25
C ALA A 141 14.97 43.23 -11.27
N ARG A 142 13.80 43.79 -11.60
CA ARG A 142 12.60 43.24 -12.24
C ARG A 142 12.99 42.27 -13.39
N ALA A 143 12.19 41.34 -13.93
CA ALA A 143 10.75 41.17 -14.12
C ALA A 143 10.54 39.68 -14.52
N ASP A 144 9.42 39.05 -14.18
CA ASP A 144 8.26 38.80 -15.05
C ASP A 144 8.45 37.84 -16.25
N SER A 145 7.56 36.84 -16.27
CA SER A 145 7.07 36.03 -17.39
C SER A 145 8.04 35.15 -18.19
N GLY A 146 7.72 33.84 -18.23
CA GLY A 146 8.37 32.88 -19.11
C GLY A 146 7.83 31.47 -18.95
N VAL A 147 6.57 31.26 -19.36
CA VAL A 147 5.99 29.93 -19.57
C VAL A 147 6.85 29.20 -20.59
N ALA A 148 7.55 28.16 -20.15
CA ALA A 148 8.21 27.19 -21.02
C ALA A 148 7.61 25.82 -20.77
N LYS A 149 6.73 25.40 -21.70
CA LYS A 149 6.41 23.99 -21.93
C LYS A 149 7.72 23.23 -22.13
N VAL A 150 7.87 22.14 -21.40
CA VAL A 150 8.77 21.06 -21.78
C VAL A 150 7.92 19.80 -21.78
N ASP A 151 7.52 19.39 -22.98
CA ASP A 151 6.95 18.09 -23.27
C ASP A 151 8.01 17.00 -22.98
N GLY A 152 7.58 15.89 -22.39
CA GLY A 152 8.34 14.64 -22.39
C GLY A 152 8.72 14.08 -21.03
N ALA A 153 7.74 13.67 -20.24
CA ALA A 153 7.90 12.56 -19.30
C ALA A 153 6.66 11.69 -19.43
N ALA A 154 6.84 10.43 -19.80
CA ALA A 154 5.76 9.45 -19.89
C ALA A 154 4.97 9.46 -18.58
N GLU A 155 3.69 9.83 -18.67
CA GLU A 155 2.73 9.60 -17.61
C GLU A 155 2.80 8.12 -17.26
N SER A 156 3.21 7.82 -16.04
CA SER A 156 2.88 6.52 -15.45
C SER A 156 1.36 6.48 -15.48
N GLU A 157 0.78 5.77 -16.46
CA GLU A 157 -0.67 5.56 -16.59
C GLU A 157 -1.16 4.80 -15.35
N GLN A 158 -1.39 5.55 -14.27
CA GLN A 158 -1.94 5.03 -13.05
C GLN A 158 -3.41 4.68 -13.33
N CYS A 159 -3.72 3.38 -13.33
CA CYS A 159 -5.07 2.90 -13.58
C CYS A 159 -5.98 3.41 -12.46
N SER A 160 -6.67 4.52 -12.71
CA SER A 160 -7.39 5.24 -11.67
C SER A 160 -8.65 5.93 -12.18
N PHE A 161 -9.62 6.08 -11.29
CA PHE A 161 -10.75 6.99 -11.46
C PHE A 161 -10.77 7.93 -10.28
N SER A 162 -10.87 9.24 -10.54
CA SER A 162 -10.91 10.25 -9.49
C SER A 162 -11.95 11.32 -9.79
N HIS A 163 -12.60 11.84 -8.74
CA HIS A 163 -13.52 12.98 -8.82
C HIS A 163 -14.68 12.78 -9.80
N MET A 164 -15.32 11.61 -9.74
CA MET A 164 -16.49 11.30 -10.56
C MET A 164 -17.76 11.32 -9.71
N ASP A 165 -18.85 11.75 -10.33
CA ASP A 165 -20.15 11.85 -9.70
C ASP A 165 -21.21 11.28 -10.65
N ASN A 166 -22.12 10.44 -10.14
CA ASN A 166 -23.23 9.84 -10.90
C ASN A 166 -22.81 9.15 -12.21
N ALA A 167 -21.64 8.50 -12.21
CA ALA A 167 -21.05 7.90 -13.41
C ALA A 167 -21.03 6.37 -13.37
N SER A 168 -21.15 5.74 -14.56
CA SER A 168 -20.87 4.32 -14.74
C SER A 168 -19.49 4.16 -15.37
N LEU A 169 -18.57 3.53 -14.65
CA LEU A 169 -17.15 3.45 -14.98
C LEU A 169 -16.74 1.98 -15.15
N THR A 170 -16.03 1.69 -16.23
CA THR A 170 -15.58 0.32 -16.52
C THR A 170 -14.11 0.33 -16.89
N LYS A 171 -13.35 -0.60 -16.32
CA LYS A 171 -12.00 -0.94 -16.77
C LYS A 171 -11.94 -2.42 -17.16
N THR A 172 -11.17 -2.69 -18.20
CA THR A 172 -10.96 -4.03 -18.75
C THR A 172 -9.68 -4.65 -18.20
N ALA A 173 -9.45 -5.93 -18.48
CA ALA A 173 -8.22 -6.61 -18.05
C ALA A 173 -6.95 -5.89 -18.54
N ALA A 174 -6.98 -5.31 -19.75
CA ALA A 174 -5.85 -4.55 -20.30
C ALA A 174 -5.48 -3.32 -19.44
N ASP A 175 -6.46 -2.76 -18.73
CA ASP A 175 -6.26 -1.59 -17.87
C ASP A 175 -5.75 -1.96 -16.47
N VAL A 176 -6.22 -3.08 -15.89
CA VAL A 176 -6.04 -3.38 -14.46
C VAL A 176 -5.09 -4.53 -14.16
N GLN A 177 -4.86 -5.44 -15.10
CA GLN A 177 -4.18 -6.70 -14.82
C GLN A 177 -2.75 -6.48 -14.32
N LYS A 178 -2.45 -7.02 -13.13
CA LYS A 178 -1.17 -6.89 -12.44
C LYS A 178 -0.72 -5.44 -12.22
N ARG A 179 -1.68 -4.52 -12.07
CA ARG A 179 -1.44 -3.11 -11.75
C ARG A 179 -2.09 -2.73 -10.43
N ASP A 180 -1.56 -1.67 -9.83
CA ASP A 180 -2.18 -1.01 -8.68
C ASP A 180 -3.29 -0.09 -9.20
N VAL A 181 -4.51 -0.24 -8.68
CA VAL A 181 -5.69 0.54 -9.08
C VAL A 181 -6.12 1.47 -7.97
N LEU A 182 -6.37 2.75 -8.29
CA LEU A 182 -6.84 3.75 -7.35
C LEU A 182 -8.21 4.31 -7.77
N LEU A 183 -9.21 4.10 -6.93
CA LEU A 183 -10.51 4.76 -7.04
C LEU A 183 -10.60 5.81 -5.93
N SER A 184 -10.70 7.09 -6.28
CA SER A 184 -10.73 8.16 -5.30
C SER A 184 -11.85 9.18 -5.53
N HIS A 185 -12.46 9.70 -4.47
CA HIS A 185 -13.46 10.79 -4.58
C HIS A 185 -14.58 10.46 -5.58
N LEU A 186 -15.21 9.28 -5.41
CA LEU A 186 -16.33 8.85 -6.23
C LEU A 186 -17.63 9.00 -5.45
N THR A 187 -18.64 9.58 -6.07
CA THR A 187 -19.96 9.78 -5.47
C THR A 187 -21.06 9.22 -6.38
N ASN A 188 -21.92 8.35 -5.87
CA ASN A 188 -23.03 7.74 -6.64
C ASN A 188 -22.58 7.03 -7.94
N CYS A 189 -21.38 6.45 -7.95
CA CYS A 189 -20.83 5.79 -9.13
C CYS A 189 -21.09 4.28 -9.11
N LYS A 190 -21.24 3.70 -10.31
CA LYS A 190 -21.15 2.24 -10.52
C LYS A 190 -19.83 1.93 -11.20
N VAL A 191 -18.96 1.16 -10.56
CA VAL A 191 -17.64 0.81 -11.08
C VAL A 191 -17.57 -0.70 -11.31
N ARG A 192 -17.09 -1.10 -12.49
CA ARG A 192 -16.83 -2.49 -12.87
C ARG A 192 -15.36 -2.62 -13.30
N LEU A 193 -14.56 -3.36 -12.54
CA LEU A 193 -13.17 -3.65 -12.87
C LEU A 193 -13.06 -5.13 -13.25
N PHE A 194 -12.88 -5.40 -14.54
CA PHE A 194 -12.67 -6.74 -15.07
C PHE A 194 -11.16 -6.99 -15.17
N GLY A 195 -10.68 -8.11 -14.63
CA GLY A 195 -9.24 -8.42 -14.56
C GLY A 195 -8.77 -8.72 -13.12
N SER A 196 -7.46 -8.96 -13.00
CA SER A 196 -6.80 -9.19 -11.70
C SER A 196 -5.81 -8.07 -11.35
N PRO A 197 -6.25 -7.00 -10.64
CA PRO A 197 -5.34 -6.00 -10.08
C PRO A 197 -4.33 -6.61 -9.10
N SER A 198 -3.16 -5.99 -8.99
CA SER A 198 -2.20 -6.32 -7.94
C SER A 198 -2.68 -5.83 -6.58
N THR A 199 -3.08 -4.55 -6.51
CA THR A 199 -3.69 -3.92 -5.34
C THR A 199 -4.86 -3.04 -5.76
N LEU A 200 -5.82 -2.85 -4.87
CA LEU A 200 -6.93 -1.93 -5.07
C LEU A 200 -7.03 -0.96 -3.89
N HIS A 201 -6.96 0.34 -4.17
CA HIS A 201 -7.15 1.40 -3.21
C HIS A 201 -8.48 2.12 -3.47
N LEU A 202 -9.35 2.14 -2.47
CA LEU A 202 -10.62 2.86 -2.45
C LEU A 202 -10.50 3.99 -1.42
N LYS A 203 -10.55 5.25 -1.86
CA LYS A 203 -10.41 6.42 -0.99
C LYS A 203 -11.54 7.42 -1.20
N HIS A 204 -12.23 7.86 -0.15
CA HIS A 204 -13.31 8.85 -0.27
C HIS A 204 -14.41 8.38 -1.25
N ILE A 205 -15.08 7.28 -0.89
CA ILE A 205 -16.15 6.67 -1.70
C ILE A 205 -17.49 6.89 -1.01
N ASP A 206 -18.50 7.38 -1.73
CA ASP A 206 -19.82 7.67 -1.19
C ASP A 206 -20.94 7.19 -2.12
N GLY A 207 -21.88 6.40 -1.61
CA GLY A 207 -23.04 5.96 -2.39
C GLY A 207 -22.71 5.10 -3.62
N CYS A 208 -21.55 4.45 -3.67
CA CYS A 208 -21.07 3.76 -4.86
C CYS A 208 -21.31 2.25 -4.84
N GLU A 209 -21.40 1.64 -6.01
CA GLU A 209 -21.31 0.20 -6.21
C GLU A 209 -20.03 -0.14 -6.96
N ILE A 210 -19.08 -0.82 -6.32
CA ILE A 210 -17.78 -1.14 -6.89
C ILE A 210 -17.63 -2.66 -6.94
N LEU A 211 -17.58 -3.21 -8.15
CA LEU A 211 -17.30 -4.63 -8.36
C LEU A 211 -15.94 -4.77 -9.03
N CYS A 212 -15.10 -5.62 -8.45
CA CYS A 212 -13.75 -5.87 -8.89
C CYS A 212 -13.48 -7.36 -8.98
N GLY A 213 -12.75 -7.76 -10.03
CA GLY A 213 -12.20 -9.10 -10.13
C GLY A 213 -11.17 -9.39 -9.01
N PRO A 214 -10.65 -10.63 -8.97
CA PRO A 214 -9.69 -11.09 -7.98
C PRO A 214 -8.46 -10.19 -7.84
N VAL A 215 -8.26 -9.60 -6.66
CA VAL A 215 -7.09 -8.77 -6.36
C VAL A 215 -5.98 -9.64 -5.78
N SER A 216 -4.82 -9.72 -6.46
CA SER A 216 -3.75 -10.67 -6.13
C SER A 216 -3.21 -10.50 -4.70
N SER A 217 -3.21 -9.27 -4.19
CA SER A 217 -2.76 -8.97 -2.82
C SER A 217 -3.86 -8.31 -2.00
N SER A 218 -3.77 -7.00 -1.79
CA SER A 218 -4.54 -6.29 -0.78
C SER A 218 -5.53 -5.31 -1.39
N VAL A 219 -6.68 -5.20 -0.73
CA VAL A 219 -7.67 -4.16 -0.93
C VAL A 219 -7.62 -3.24 0.28
N PHE A 220 -7.44 -1.95 0.03
CA PHE A 220 -7.45 -0.90 1.06
C PHE A 220 -8.67 -0.02 0.84
N VAL A 221 -9.52 0.08 1.87
CA VAL A 221 -10.70 0.94 1.88
C VAL A 221 -10.52 1.98 2.97
N ASP A 222 -10.58 3.25 2.61
CA ASP A 222 -10.42 4.36 3.53
C ASP A 222 -11.45 5.47 3.20
N HIS A 223 -12.16 5.95 4.22
CA HIS A 223 -13.24 6.94 4.05
C HIS A 223 -14.32 6.48 3.05
N CYS A 224 -14.93 5.33 3.29
CA CYS A 224 -16.02 4.80 2.46
C CYS A 224 -17.35 4.87 3.22
N ARG A 225 -18.44 5.29 2.55
CA ARG A 225 -19.77 5.30 3.17
C ARG A 225 -20.89 4.93 2.22
N ASN A 226 -21.98 4.39 2.77
CA ASN A 226 -23.23 4.10 2.05
C ASN A 226 -23.03 3.30 0.75
N SER A 227 -22.01 2.44 0.71
CA SER A 227 -21.54 1.83 -0.54
C SER A 227 -21.68 0.32 -0.51
N THR A 228 -21.63 -0.29 -1.71
CA THR A 228 -21.59 -1.75 -1.88
C THR A 228 -20.33 -2.13 -2.64
N LEU A 229 -19.51 -2.98 -2.03
CA LEU A 229 -18.26 -3.47 -2.59
C LEU A 229 -18.38 -4.96 -2.86
N ALA A 230 -17.94 -5.45 -4.01
CA ALA A 230 -17.76 -6.88 -4.26
C ALA A 230 -16.36 -7.13 -4.79
N VAL A 231 -15.54 -7.84 -4.01
CA VAL A 231 -14.12 -8.04 -4.34
C VAL A 231 -13.56 -9.31 -3.71
N PRO A 232 -12.93 -10.21 -4.50
CA PRO A 232 -12.04 -11.24 -4.00
C PRO A 232 -10.64 -10.65 -3.77
N CYS A 233 -9.98 -11.01 -2.68
CA CYS A 233 -8.63 -10.53 -2.39
C CYS A 233 -7.84 -11.48 -1.49
N GLN A 234 -6.54 -11.24 -1.32
CA GLN A 234 -5.76 -11.93 -0.30
C GLN A 234 -6.00 -11.34 1.09
N GLN A 235 -6.01 -10.00 1.17
CA GLN A 235 -6.19 -9.25 2.42
C GLN A 235 -7.12 -8.06 2.19
N LEU A 236 -8.04 -7.82 3.13
CA LEU A 236 -8.85 -6.60 3.16
C LEU A 236 -8.48 -5.78 4.39
N ARG A 237 -8.17 -4.50 4.19
CA ARG A 237 -8.01 -3.52 5.27
C ARG A 237 -8.99 -2.37 5.05
N THR A 238 -9.85 -2.15 6.03
CA THR A 238 -10.91 -1.14 5.98
C THR A 238 -10.72 -0.16 7.13
N HIS A 239 -10.71 1.13 6.82
CA HIS A 239 -10.50 2.21 7.76
C HIS A 239 -11.55 3.31 7.54
N ASN A 240 -11.98 3.99 8.60
CA ASN A 240 -12.91 5.13 8.54
C ASN A 240 -14.14 4.87 7.65
N THR A 241 -14.77 3.70 7.77
CA THR A 241 -15.84 3.27 6.86
C THR A 241 -17.17 3.08 7.58
N THR A 242 -18.24 3.64 7.03
CA THR A 242 -19.59 3.57 7.61
C THR A 242 -20.62 2.98 6.67
N ASP A 243 -21.62 2.27 7.19
CA ASP A 243 -22.82 1.84 6.43
C ASP A 243 -22.51 1.21 5.06
N THR A 244 -21.50 0.33 5.02
CA THR A 244 -20.98 -0.25 3.77
C THR A 244 -21.13 -1.76 3.76
N ARG A 245 -21.66 -2.29 2.66
CA ARG A 245 -21.84 -3.72 2.43
C ARG A 245 -20.66 -4.27 1.61
N VAL A 246 -20.03 -5.35 2.07
CA VAL A 246 -18.86 -5.94 1.43
C VAL A 246 -19.12 -7.41 1.12
N TYR A 247 -19.18 -7.74 -0.17
CA TYR A 247 -19.27 -9.09 -0.70
C TYR A 247 -17.86 -9.57 -0.98
N LEU A 248 -17.33 -10.38 -0.07
CA LEU A 248 -15.91 -10.66 0.06
C LEU A 248 -15.61 -12.13 -0.18
N GLN A 249 -14.51 -12.38 -0.87
CA GLN A 249 -13.73 -13.58 -0.68
C GLN A 249 -12.34 -13.16 -0.23
N VAL A 250 -11.89 -13.67 0.91
CA VAL A 250 -10.57 -13.33 1.44
C VAL A 250 -9.80 -14.57 1.83
N THR A 251 -8.61 -14.78 1.27
CA THR A 251 -7.84 -16.01 1.51
C THR A 251 -7.04 -15.96 2.82
N SER A 252 -6.66 -14.75 3.26
CA SER A 252 -5.98 -14.49 4.52
C SER A 252 -6.93 -13.90 5.55
N ARG A 253 -6.99 -12.57 5.70
CA ARG A 253 -7.78 -11.89 6.75
C ARG A 253 -8.42 -10.60 6.25
N ALA A 254 -9.55 -10.27 6.85
CA ALA A 254 -10.20 -8.97 6.75
C ALA A 254 -10.04 -8.23 8.09
N ILE A 255 -9.61 -6.97 8.03
CA ILE A 255 -9.40 -6.12 9.20
C ILE A 255 -10.22 -4.84 9.01
N ILE A 256 -10.89 -4.40 10.08
CA ILE A 256 -11.55 -3.10 10.16
C ILE A 256 -10.97 -2.27 11.31
N GLU A 257 -10.94 -0.95 11.15
CA GLU A 257 -10.49 0.03 12.13
C GLU A 257 -11.32 1.30 11.96
N ASP A 258 -11.80 1.90 13.06
CA ASP A 258 -12.66 3.10 13.02
C ASP A 258 -13.86 3.00 12.06
N CYS A 259 -14.48 1.82 12.05
CA CYS A 259 -15.62 1.50 11.21
C CYS A 259 -16.93 1.43 12.01
N HIS A 260 -18.08 1.63 11.34
CA HIS A 260 -19.40 1.46 11.95
C HIS A 260 -20.44 0.98 10.93
N GLY A 261 -21.28 0.00 11.26
CA GLY A 261 -22.33 -0.47 10.34
C GLY A 261 -21.78 -1.14 9.07
N VAL A 262 -20.57 -1.71 9.13
CA VAL A 262 -20.00 -2.47 8.01
C VAL A 262 -20.59 -3.88 8.03
N SER A 263 -20.96 -4.43 6.87
CA SER A 263 -21.55 -5.78 6.83
C SER A 263 -20.95 -6.63 5.74
N PHE A 264 -20.73 -7.90 6.04
CA PHE A 264 -20.00 -8.84 5.18
C PHE A 264 -20.91 -9.96 4.67
N ALA A 265 -20.71 -10.36 3.41
CA ALA A 265 -21.33 -11.51 2.78
C ALA A 265 -20.31 -12.25 1.91
N PRO A 266 -20.56 -13.52 1.54
CA PRO A 266 -19.78 -14.19 0.52
C PRO A 266 -19.80 -13.40 -0.79
N PHE A 267 -18.66 -13.33 -1.48
CA PHE A 267 -18.57 -12.83 -2.85
C PHE A 267 -19.53 -13.58 -3.78
N SER A 268 -20.32 -12.84 -4.56
CA SER A 268 -21.38 -13.39 -5.42
C SER A 268 -21.41 -12.80 -6.84
N TRP A 269 -20.42 -11.96 -7.20
CA TRP A 269 -20.36 -11.39 -8.55
C TRP A 269 -19.72 -12.39 -9.51
N SER A 270 -20.31 -12.56 -10.69
CA SER A 270 -19.83 -13.47 -11.73
C SER A 270 -19.80 -12.77 -13.08
N TYR A 271 -18.76 -13.02 -13.87
CA TYR A 271 -18.59 -12.49 -15.23
C TYR A 271 -17.75 -13.47 -16.07
N PRO A 272 -17.79 -13.37 -17.42
CA PRO A 272 -17.25 -14.41 -18.30
C PRO A 272 -15.78 -14.82 -18.07
N THR A 273 -14.90 -13.87 -17.75
CA THR A 273 -13.46 -14.11 -17.56
C THR A 273 -13.05 -14.27 -16.09
N LEU A 274 -14.01 -14.41 -15.16
CA LEU A 274 -13.71 -14.46 -13.73
C LEU A 274 -12.79 -15.62 -13.36
N GLU A 275 -12.96 -16.78 -13.98
CA GLU A 275 -12.13 -17.96 -13.73
C GLU A 275 -10.67 -17.70 -14.08
N GLU A 276 -10.44 -17.18 -15.29
CA GLU A 276 -9.11 -16.81 -15.78
C GLU A 276 -8.47 -15.75 -14.88
N ASP A 277 -9.25 -14.78 -14.39
CA ASP A 277 -8.76 -13.76 -13.48
C ASP A 277 -8.36 -14.35 -12.11
N PHE A 278 -9.07 -15.37 -11.61
CA PHE A 278 -8.66 -16.09 -10.39
C PHE A 278 -7.32 -16.80 -10.60
N GLU A 279 -7.13 -17.48 -11.73
CA GLU A 279 -5.86 -18.12 -12.08
C GLU A 279 -4.71 -17.12 -12.15
N VAL A 280 -4.93 -15.97 -12.81
CA VAL A 280 -3.95 -14.89 -12.92
C VAL A 280 -3.60 -14.30 -11.55
N SER A 281 -4.58 -14.19 -10.66
CA SER A 281 -4.41 -13.59 -9.33
C SER A 281 -3.59 -14.45 -8.37
N GLY A 282 -3.59 -15.77 -8.59
CA GLY A 282 -3.00 -16.74 -7.67
C GLY A 282 -3.77 -16.92 -6.36
N LEU A 283 -5.01 -16.39 -6.25
CA LEU A 283 -5.86 -16.62 -5.09
C LEU A 283 -6.40 -18.06 -5.09
N ASP A 284 -6.29 -18.71 -3.94
CA ASP A 284 -6.89 -20.00 -3.70
C ASP A 284 -8.42 -19.87 -3.55
N ARG A 285 -9.16 -20.49 -4.48
CA ARG A 285 -10.63 -20.42 -4.54
C ARG A 285 -11.30 -21.15 -3.38
N ASP A 286 -10.65 -22.17 -2.83
CA ASP A 286 -11.18 -22.98 -1.73
C ASP A 286 -10.96 -22.32 -0.36
N ARG A 287 -10.15 -21.26 -0.32
CA ARG A 287 -9.89 -20.47 0.90
C ARG A 287 -10.73 -19.22 0.94
N ASN A 288 -11.66 -19.18 1.89
CA ASN A 288 -12.51 -18.02 2.09
C ASN A 288 -12.85 -17.77 3.56
N ASN A 289 -12.25 -16.70 4.12
CA ASN A 289 -12.43 -16.26 5.50
C ASN A 289 -13.31 -15.00 5.61
N TRP A 290 -14.23 -14.77 4.67
CA TRP A 290 -15.07 -13.56 4.60
C TRP A 290 -15.84 -13.24 5.89
N SER A 291 -16.18 -14.25 6.69
CA SER A 291 -16.91 -14.13 7.95
C SER A 291 -16.02 -14.00 9.19
N GLN A 292 -14.69 -14.01 9.01
CA GLN A 292 -13.71 -13.86 10.08
C GLN A 292 -13.03 -12.49 9.95
N VAL A 293 -13.67 -11.47 10.53
CA VAL A 293 -13.23 -10.08 10.46
C VAL A 293 -12.66 -9.63 11.80
N ASP A 294 -11.41 -9.19 11.78
CA ASP A 294 -10.73 -8.63 12.95
C ASP A 294 -11.09 -7.14 13.08
N ASP A 295 -11.67 -6.72 14.19
CA ASP A 295 -11.86 -5.31 14.52
C ASP A 295 -10.73 -4.84 15.44
N PHE A 296 -9.86 -3.98 14.90
CA PHE A 296 -8.66 -3.53 15.58
C PHE A 296 -8.95 -2.73 16.86
N ASN A 297 -10.03 -1.95 16.87
CA ASN A 297 -10.39 -1.09 18.01
C ASN A 297 -11.26 -1.83 19.05
N TRP A 298 -11.66 -3.07 18.77
CA TRP A 298 -12.48 -3.87 19.66
C TRP A 298 -11.64 -4.83 20.51
N LEU A 299 -11.25 -4.36 21.70
CA LEU A 299 -10.40 -5.10 22.64
C LEU A 299 -11.18 -6.08 23.56
N ALA A 300 -12.50 -6.16 23.43
CA ALA A 300 -13.34 -6.97 24.31
C ALA A 300 -13.36 -8.45 23.86
N ALA A 301 -12.48 -9.24 24.48
CA ALA A 301 -12.37 -10.67 24.23
C ALA A 301 -13.68 -11.42 24.54
N GLY A 302 -14.10 -12.29 23.61
CA GLY A 302 -15.28 -13.16 23.77
C GLY A 302 -16.62 -12.52 23.43
N THR A 303 -16.63 -11.26 22.99
CA THR A 303 -17.84 -10.57 22.51
C THR A 303 -17.65 -10.11 21.08
N HIS A 304 -18.65 -10.33 20.23
CA HIS A 304 -18.65 -9.87 18.85
C HIS A 304 -18.56 -8.34 18.78
N SER A 305 -17.76 -7.81 17.86
CA SER A 305 -17.68 -6.36 17.65
C SER A 305 -19.05 -5.81 17.20
N PRO A 306 -19.49 -4.66 17.72
CA PRO A 306 -20.70 -4.00 17.23
C PRO A 306 -20.50 -3.27 15.88
N ASN A 307 -19.26 -3.14 15.41
CA ASN A 307 -18.91 -2.31 14.25
C ASN A 307 -19.09 -3.04 12.92
N TRP A 308 -19.20 -4.37 12.96
CA TRP A 308 -19.52 -5.17 11.80
C TRP A 308 -20.55 -6.24 12.06
N THR A 309 -21.18 -6.74 11.00
CA THR A 309 -22.12 -7.87 11.05
C THR A 309 -22.00 -8.74 9.81
N VAL A 310 -22.60 -9.93 9.86
CA VAL A 310 -22.85 -10.75 8.66
C VAL A 310 -24.19 -10.36 8.06
N ILE A 311 -24.24 -10.15 6.74
CA ILE A 311 -25.49 -9.88 6.03
C ILE A 311 -26.37 -11.15 6.06
N PRO A 312 -27.62 -11.07 6.58
CA PRO A 312 -28.56 -12.17 6.55
C PRO A 312 -28.81 -12.66 5.12
N GLU A 313 -28.99 -13.97 4.92
CA GLU A 313 -29.13 -14.55 3.58
C GLU A 313 -30.26 -13.93 2.74
N ALA A 314 -31.38 -13.58 3.39
CA ALA A 314 -32.52 -12.94 2.74
C ALA A 314 -32.22 -11.52 2.24
N ASP A 315 -31.23 -10.84 2.82
CA ASP A 315 -30.85 -9.46 2.50
C ASP A 315 -29.64 -9.38 1.56
N ARG A 316 -29.06 -10.54 1.20
CA ARG A 316 -27.92 -10.60 0.29
C ARG A 316 -28.34 -10.28 -1.14
N LYS A 317 -27.56 -9.44 -1.78
CA LYS A 317 -27.65 -9.15 -3.21
C LYS A 317 -27.18 -10.38 -3.99
N THR A 318 -28.07 -10.90 -4.83
CA THR A 318 -27.83 -12.08 -5.68
C THR A 318 -27.75 -11.72 -7.17
N THR A 319 -28.22 -10.54 -7.55
CA THR A 319 -28.18 -10.01 -8.92
C THR A 319 -27.39 -8.71 -8.96
N TRP A 320 -26.51 -8.56 -9.96
CA TRP A 320 -25.59 -7.43 -10.10
C TRP A 320 -25.83 -6.61 -11.37
N ASP A 321 -27.02 -6.72 -11.95
CA ASP A 321 -27.44 -6.03 -13.17
C ASP A 321 -27.78 -4.54 -12.94
#